data_AF-X0Y0C6-F1
#
_entry.id   AF-X0Y0C6-F1
#
_cell.length_a   1.000
_cell.length_b   1.000
_cell.length_c   1.000
_cell.angle_alpha   90.00
_cell.angle_beta   90.00
_cell.angle_gamma   90.00
#
_symmetry.space_group_name_H-M   'P 1'
#
loop_
_entity.id
_entity.type
_entity.pdbx_description
1 polymer ?
#
loop_
_entity_poly.entity_id
_entity_poly.type
_entity_poly.pdbx_seq_one_letter_code
_entity_poly.pdbx_strand_id
1 'polypeptide(L)'
;MDCGALLSALPALPEDAGEELPVALDQFWWRAEMEGDPALKELVGAVLLMRGVVNILMALEGKEPSYFASLTRAKVQAPAFYPEFAQTVAIEGGPSAEVAKQLWERYFEYALGVAAEHRSDSLTGALRWEIGLRNALAARRAVTLGLDPNKCKVLEDHGVPVEGFDPTLG
;
A
#
# COMPACT_ATOMS: atom_id res chain seq x y z
N MET A 1 15.10 8.46 19.21
CA MET A 1 13.70 8.37 19.65
C MET A 1 13.38 6.88 19.76
N ASP A 2 12.76 6.43 20.85
CA ASP A 2 12.41 5.00 21.02
C ASP A 2 11.21 4.69 20.14
N CYS A 3 11.37 3.81 19.14
CA CYS A 3 10.27 3.33 18.31
C CYS A 3 9.09 2.81 19.15
N GLY A 4 9.34 2.42 20.41
CA GLY A 4 8.31 2.06 21.39
C GLY A 4 7.27 3.15 21.66
N ALA A 5 7.63 4.44 21.65
CA ALA A 5 6.68 5.53 21.89
C ALA A 5 5.65 5.66 20.75
N LEU A 6 6.09 5.49 19.50
CA LEU A 6 5.23 5.51 18.31
C LEU A 6 4.38 4.24 18.17
N LEU A 7 4.95 3.07 18.48
CA LEU A 7 4.20 1.82 18.53
C LEU A 7 3.14 1.82 19.65
N SER A 8 3.40 2.51 20.77
CA SER A 8 2.42 2.70 21.85
C SER A 8 1.34 3.75 21.54
N ALA A 9 1.55 4.56 20.51
CA ALA A 9 0.57 5.51 19.99
C ALA A 9 -0.32 4.89 18.91
N LEU A 10 0.00 3.68 18.44
CA LEU A 10 -0.92 2.90 17.62
C LEU A 10 -2.10 2.51 18.52
N PRO A 11 -3.33 2.78 18.08
CA PRO A 11 -4.48 2.36 18.84
C PRO A 11 -4.47 0.83 18.99
N ALA A 12 -4.97 0.34 20.12
CA ALA A 12 -5.19 -1.09 20.30
C ALA A 12 -5.99 -1.62 19.12
N LEU A 13 -5.55 -2.76 18.57
CA LEU A 13 -6.34 -3.45 17.55
C LEU A 13 -7.72 -3.72 18.15
N PRO A 14 -8.80 -3.36 17.45
CA PRO A 14 -10.14 -3.66 17.93
C PRO A 14 -10.29 -5.15 18.20
N GLU A 15 -11.02 -5.48 19.26
CA GLU A 15 -11.21 -6.88 19.67
C GLU A 15 -12.07 -7.63 18.64
N ASP A 16 -12.95 -6.90 17.95
CA ASP A 16 -13.82 -7.41 16.89
C ASP A 16 -13.53 -6.77 15.53
N ALA A 17 -13.61 -7.59 14.48
CA ALA A 17 -13.55 -7.10 13.11
C ALA A 17 -14.78 -6.25 12.78
N GLY A 18 -14.60 -4.92 12.72
CA GLY A 18 -15.66 -3.95 12.38
C GLY A 18 -15.85 -2.82 13.38
N GLU A 19 -15.16 -2.84 14.52
CA GLU A 19 -15.09 -1.67 15.41
C GLU A 19 -14.35 -0.50 14.75
N GLU A 20 -14.76 0.71 15.12
CA GLU A 20 -14.12 1.94 14.66
C GLU A 20 -12.66 1.99 15.13
N LEU A 21 -11.73 2.17 14.20
CA LEU A 21 -10.33 2.39 14.53
C LEU A 21 -10.22 3.61 15.45
N PRO A 22 -9.55 3.51 16.62
CA PRO A 22 -9.57 4.58 17.61
C PRO A 22 -8.91 5.90 17.17
N VAL A 23 -8.22 5.91 16.03
CA VAL A 23 -7.65 7.11 15.41
C VAL A 23 -7.92 7.05 13.90
N ALA A 24 -8.57 8.07 13.36
CA ALA A 24 -8.75 8.22 11.92
C ALA A 24 -7.42 8.58 11.23
N LEU A 25 -7.28 8.23 9.94
CA LEU A 25 -6.00 8.40 9.22
C LEU A 25 -5.54 9.86 9.10
N ASP A 26 -6.48 10.80 9.01
CA ASP A 26 -6.20 12.24 9.01
C ASP A 26 -5.67 12.71 10.37
N GLN A 27 -6.23 12.20 11.46
CA GLN A 27 -5.73 12.46 12.82
C GLN A 27 -4.35 11.84 13.03
N PHE A 28 -4.11 10.63 12.49
CA PHE A 28 -2.81 9.99 12.54
C PHE A 28 -1.76 10.80 11.77
N TRP A 29 -2.09 11.24 10.55
CA TRP A 29 -1.24 12.12 9.75
C TRP A 29 -0.94 13.44 10.47
N TRP A 30 -1.97 14.09 11.02
CA TRP A 30 -1.81 15.34 11.77
C TRP A 30 -0.86 15.18 12.97
N ARG A 31 -0.96 14.07 13.71
CA ARG A 31 -0.02 13.76 14.80
C ARG A 31 1.41 13.61 14.30
N ALA A 32 1.62 12.89 13.19
CA ALA A 32 2.95 12.77 12.59
C ALA A 32 3.53 14.13 12.16
N GLU A 33 2.69 15.05 11.66
CA GLU A 33 3.11 16.41 11.32
C GLU A 33 3.44 17.27 12.55
N MET A 34 2.69 17.13 13.64
CA MET A 34 2.91 17.89 14.88
C MET A 34 4.22 17.55 15.58
N GLU A 35 4.75 16.34 15.40
CA GLU A 35 6.05 15.99 16.01
C GLU A 35 7.23 16.72 15.37
N GLY A 36 7.05 17.29 14.18
CA GLY A 36 8.10 18.07 13.51
C GLY A 36 9.34 17.26 13.11
N ASP A 37 9.26 15.92 13.16
CA ASP A 37 10.32 15.01 12.71
C ASP A 37 10.15 14.68 11.21
N PRO A 38 11.04 15.16 10.33
CA PRO A 38 10.95 14.91 8.90
C PRO A 38 11.01 13.41 8.53
N ALA A 39 11.81 12.61 9.25
CA ALA A 39 11.94 11.19 8.99
C ALA A 39 10.65 10.44 9.32
N LEU A 40 10.04 10.78 10.46
CA LEU A 40 8.74 10.22 10.85
C LEU A 40 7.67 10.56 9.82
N LYS A 41 7.64 11.81 9.35
CA LYS A 41 6.68 12.27 8.34
C LYS A 41 6.80 11.47 7.04
N GLU A 42 8.01 11.23 6.57
CA GLU A 42 8.25 10.45 5.36
C GLU A 42 7.89 8.97 5.53
N LEU A 43 8.27 8.35 6.65
CA LEU A 43 7.94 6.96 6.97
C LEU A 43 6.42 6.75 7.05
N VAL A 44 5.70 7.62 7.77
CA VAL A 44 4.24 7.57 7.87
C VAL A 44 3.60 7.85 6.50
N GLY A 45 4.12 8.82 5.77
CA GLY A 45 3.69 9.13 4.40
C GLY A 45 3.77 7.91 3.49
N ALA A 46 4.89 7.18 3.51
CA ALA A 46 5.09 5.96 2.72
C ALA A 46 4.06 4.86 3.04
N VAL A 47 3.66 4.72 4.31
CA VAL A 47 2.59 3.78 4.70
C VAL A 47 1.24 4.23 4.15
N LEU A 48 0.87 5.50 4.32
CA LEU A 48 -0.42 6.03 3.89
C LEU A 48 -0.57 6.02 2.36
N LEU A 49 0.53 6.16 1.63
CA LEU A 49 0.55 6.12 0.16
C LEU A 49 0.11 4.78 -0.42
N MET A 50 0.20 3.68 0.35
CA MET A 50 -0.39 2.38 -0.02
C MET A 50 -1.89 2.53 -0.34
N ARG A 51 -2.59 3.34 0.47
CA ARG A 51 -4.01 3.63 0.26
C ARG A 51 -4.24 4.52 -0.93
N GLY A 52 -3.31 5.43 -1.20
CA GLY A 52 -3.25 6.20 -2.43
C GLY A 52 -3.35 5.28 -3.64
N VAL A 53 -2.47 4.28 -3.75
CA VAL A 53 -2.47 3.31 -4.86
C VAL A 53 -3.84 2.64 -5.04
N VAL A 54 -4.45 2.14 -3.96
CA VAL A 54 -5.79 1.54 -4.02
C VAL A 54 -6.82 2.51 -4.60
N ASN A 55 -6.82 3.76 -4.14
CA ASN A 55 -7.77 4.76 -4.62
C ASN A 55 -7.54 5.14 -6.09
N ILE A 56 -6.29 5.17 -6.55
CA ILE A 56 -5.95 5.37 -7.97
C ILE A 56 -6.56 4.24 -8.80
N LEU A 57 -6.35 2.99 -8.40
CA LEU A 57 -6.89 1.83 -9.10
C LEU A 57 -8.42 1.81 -9.13
N MET A 58 -9.07 2.12 -8.00
CA MET A 58 -10.53 2.25 -7.93
C MET A 58 -11.05 3.33 -8.90
N ALA A 59 -10.39 4.49 -8.94
CA ALA A 59 -10.79 5.58 -9.84
C ALA A 59 -10.60 5.21 -11.32
N LEU A 60 -9.52 4.49 -11.66
CA LEU A 60 -9.28 3.96 -13.02
C LEU A 60 -10.37 2.95 -13.41
N GLU A 61 -10.83 2.12 -12.48
CA GLU A 61 -11.98 1.21 -12.65
C GLU A 61 -13.34 1.93 -12.71
N GLY A 62 -13.36 3.27 -12.61
CA GLY A 62 -14.59 4.06 -12.60
C GLY A 62 -15.40 3.93 -11.31
N LYS A 63 -14.81 3.36 -10.25
CA LYS A 63 -15.41 3.25 -8.92
C LYS A 63 -15.09 4.49 -8.10
N GLU A 64 -15.95 4.80 -7.13
CA GLU A 64 -15.63 5.84 -6.14
C GLU A 64 -14.48 5.38 -5.24
N PRO A 65 -13.48 6.24 -4.98
CA PRO A 65 -12.43 5.96 -4.01
C PRO A 65 -13.04 5.61 -2.63
N SER A 66 -12.35 4.77 -1.87
CA SER A 66 -12.88 4.30 -0.60
C SER A 66 -12.94 5.42 0.46
N TYR A 67 -14.06 5.47 1.20
CA TYR A 67 -14.45 6.46 2.22
C TYR A 67 -13.41 6.80 3.31
N PHE A 68 -12.38 5.98 3.51
CA PHE A 68 -11.31 6.25 4.49
C PHE A 68 -10.26 7.27 4.01
N ALA A 69 -10.41 7.80 2.79
CA ALA A 69 -9.64 8.93 2.29
C ALA A 69 -10.60 9.91 1.61
N SER A 70 -10.53 11.20 1.96
CA SER A 70 -11.46 12.27 1.56
C SER A 70 -11.39 12.67 0.07
N LEU A 71 -11.05 11.74 -0.81
CA LEU A 71 -10.76 11.99 -2.22
C LEU A 71 -11.98 11.67 -3.08
N THR A 72 -12.46 12.67 -3.81
CA THR A 72 -13.47 12.47 -4.85
C THR A 72 -12.82 11.93 -6.11
N ARG A 73 -13.55 11.17 -6.93
CA ARG A 73 -13.08 10.70 -8.24
C ARG A 73 -12.47 11.81 -9.11
N ALA A 74 -13.08 12.99 -9.12
CA ALA A 74 -12.59 14.16 -9.86
C ALA A 74 -11.22 14.65 -9.39
N LYS A 75 -10.91 14.54 -8.09
CA LYS A 75 -9.58 14.91 -7.55
C LYS A 75 -8.52 13.87 -7.91
N VAL A 76 -8.86 12.58 -7.85
CA VAL A 76 -7.92 11.50 -8.20
C VAL A 76 -7.55 11.53 -9.68
N GLN A 77 -8.44 11.99 -10.55
CA GLN A 77 -8.17 12.12 -11.99
C GLN A 77 -7.34 13.35 -12.36
N ALA A 78 -7.03 14.24 -11.42
CA ALA A 78 -6.14 15.37 -11.67
C ALA A 78 -4.67 14.91 -11.60
N PRO A 79 -3.86 15.08 -12.65
CA PRO A 79 -2.45 14.61 -12.66
C PRO A 79 -1.60 15.16 -11.51
N ALA A 80 -1.90 16.39 -11.06
CA ALA A 80 -1.23 17.04 -9.93
C ALA A 80 -1.51 16.39 -8.56
N PHE A 81 -2.46 15.44 -8.49
CA PHE A 81 -2.81 14.72 -7.28
C PHE A 81 -1.97 13.45 -7.09
N TYR A 82 -1.37 12.92 -8.15
CA TYR A 82 -0.59 11.70 -8.05
C TYR A 82 0.77 11.93 -7.39
N PRO A 83 1.15 11.08 -6.42
CA PRO A 83 2.54 11.02 -5.95
C PRO A 83 3.49 10.82 -7.13
N GLU A 84 4.72 11.34 -7.03
CA GLU A 84 5.69 11.31 -8.12
C GLU A 84 5.91 9.89 -8.69
N PHE A 85 5.96 8.88 -7.83
CA PHE A 85 6.10 7.48 -8.27
C PHE A 85 4.97 7.03 -9.21
N ALA A 86 3.75 7.53 -9.00
CA ALA A 86 2.57 7.15 -9.79
C ALA A 86 2.46 7.92 -11.11
N GLN A 87 3.10 9.10 -11.23
CA GLN A 87 3.14 9.87 -12.47
C GLN A 87 3.95 9.16 -13.56
N THR A 88 4.87 8.27 -13.18
CA THR A 88 5.70 7.50 -14.12
C THR A 88 4.97 6.31 -14.76
N VAL A 89 3.75 5.99 -14.29
CA VAL A 89 2.96 4.90 -14.85
C VAL A 89 2.05 5.44 -15.95
N ALA A 90 2.19 4.89 -17.15
CA ALA A 90 1.32 5.22 -18.27
C ALA A 90 -0.09 4.65 -18.03
N ILE A 91 -0.98 5.48 -17.48
CA ILE A 91 -2.39 5.17 -17.25
C ILE A 91 -3.26 5.36 -18.51
N GLU A 92 -2.65 5.72 -19.64
CA GLU A 92 -3.34 5.87 -20.93
C GLU A 92 -3.86 4.50 -21.41
N GLY A 93 -5.18 4.41 -21.61
CA GLY A 93 -5.86 3.17 -22.04
C GLY A 93 -6.77 2.51 -20.99
N GLY A 94 -6.81 3.04 -19.76
CA GLY A 94 -7.73 2.59 -18.71
C GLY A 94 -7.18 1.49 -17.80
N PRO A 95 -8.02 0.94 -16.91
CA PRO A 95 -7.61 -0.04 -15.90
C PRO A 95 -7.20 -1.35 -16.59
N SER A 96 -5.91 -1.68 -16.55
CA SER A 96 -5.41 -3.00 -16.96
C SER A 96 -4.67 -3.65 -15.80
N ALA A 97 -4.57 -4.99 -15.84
CA ALA A 97 -3.77 -5.74 -14.87
C ALA A 97 -2.30 -5.28 -14.87
N GLU A 98 -1.80 -4.86 -16.03
CA GLU A 98 -0.44 -4.33 -16.21
C GLU A 98 -0.28 -2.97 -15.53
N VAL A 99 -1.22 -2.03 -15.72
CA VAL A 99 -1.21 -0.73 -15.03
C VAL A 99 -1.30 -0.91 -13.52
N ALA A 100 -2.13 -1.85 -13.06
CA ALA A 100 -2.24 -2.17 -11.64
C ALA A 100 -0.93 -2.72 -11.07
N LYS A 101 -0.29 -3.64 -11.79
CA LYS A 101 1.01 -4.20 -11.43
C LYS A 101 2.07 -3.11 -11.33
N GLN A 102 2.22 -2.28 -12.36
CA GLN A 102 3.21 -1.21 -12.40
C GLN A 102 3.02 -0.20 -11.27
N LEU A 103 1.77 0.20 -10.97
CA LEU A 103 1.49 1.10 -9.84
C LEU A 103 1.93 0.51 -8.50
N TRP A 104 1.68 -0.78 -8.28
CA TRP A 104 2.13 -1.47 -7.06
C TRP A 104 3.66 -1.59 -7.01
N GLU A 105 4.31 -1.94 -8.10
CA GLU A 105 5.77 -2.03 -8.17
C GLU A 105 6.42 -0.67 -7.87
N ARG A 106 5.96 0.40 -8.51
CA ARG A 106 6.46 1.76 -8.26
C ARG A 106 6.24 2.21 -6.82
N TYR A 107 5.10 1.88 -6.23
CA TYR A 107 4.83 2.17 -4.83
C TYR A 107 5.79 1.42 -3.90
N PHE A 108 5.99 0.12 -4.09
CA PHE A 108 6.86 -0.66 -3.22
C PHE A 108 8.33 -0.29 -3.39
N GLU A 109 8.78 0.00 -4.61
CA GLU A 109 10.12 0.55 -4.86
C GLU A 109 10.34 1.85 -4.07
N TYR A 110 9.39 2.78 -4.17
CA TYR A 110 9.42 4.03 -3.42
C TYR A 110 9.43 3.79 -1.91
N ALA A 111 8.51 2.99 -1.39
CA ALA A 111 8.36 2.77 0.05
C ALA A 111 9.56 2.03 0.65
N LEU A 112 10.14 1.06 -0.07
CA LEU A 112 11.38 0.39 0.33
C LEU A 112 12.57 1.35 0.30
N GLY A 113 12.61 2.28 -0.67
CA GLY A 113 13.59 3.36 -0.72
C GLY A 113 13.54 4.26 0.53
N VAL A 114 12.34 4.73 0.89
CA VAL A 114 12.12 5.53 2.11
C VAL A 114 12.50 4.74 3.36
N ALA A 115 12.12 3.46 3.44
CA ALA A 115 12.49 2.61 4.57
C ALA A 115 14.01 2.45 4.70
N ALA A 116 14.72 2.27 3.59
CA ALA A 116 16.17 2.14 3.56
C ALA A 116 16.90 3.44 3.93
N GLU A 117 16.43 4.59 3.41
CA GLU A 117 16.97 5.91 3.71
C GLU A 117 16.93 6.21 5.22
N HIS A 118 15.81 5.90 5.86
CA HIS A 118 15.60 6.13 7.29
C HIS A 118 15.98 4.93 8.17
N ARG A 119 16.56 3.87 7.59
CA ARG A 119 16.97 2.63 8.29
C ARG A 119 15.85 2.02 9.15
N SER A 120 14.63 2.04 8.62
CA SER A 120 13.46 1.52 9.31
C SER A 120 13.27 0.03 9.00
N ASP A 121 13.82 -0.82 9.88
CA ASP A 121 13.65 -2.27 9.79
C ASP A 121 12.17 -2.66 9.93
N SER A 122 11.41 -1.95 10.77
CA SER A 122 9.98 -2.17 10.96
C SER A 122 9.18 -1.95 9.68
N LEU A 123 9.41 -0.82 8.98
CA LEU A 123 8.72 -0.55 7.72
C LEU A 123 9.17 -1.53 6.63
N THR A 124 10.45 -1.84 6.57
CA THR A 124 10.99 -2.84 5.64
C THR A 124 10.31 -4.19 5.84
N GLY A 125 10.24 -4.69 7.08
CA GLY A 125 9.57 -5.95 7.39
C GLY A 125 8.09 -5.96 6.98
N ALA A 126 7.36 -4.88 7.31
CA ALA A 126 5.95 -4.74 6.94
C ALA A 126 5.73 -4.75 5.42
N LEU A 127 6.55 -4.00 4.66
CA LEU A 127 6.46 -3.95 3.20
C LEU A 127 6.75 -5.31 2.55
N ARG A 128 7.78 -6.02 3.02
CA ARG A 128 8.11 -7.35 2.48
C ARG A 128 7.01 -8.37 2.77
N TRP A 129 6.37 -8.29 3.94
CA TRP A 129 5.20 -9.11 4.25
C TRP A 129 4.01 -8.79 3.33
N GLU A 130 3.70 -7.50 3.12
CA GLU A 130 2.61 -7.06 2.25
C GLU A 130 2.82 -7.48 0.77
N ILE A 131 4.06 -7.37 0.26
CA ILE A 131 4.43 -7.88 -1.08
C ILE A 131 4.17 -9.39 -1.16
N GLY A 132 4.60 -10.15 -0.14
CA GLY A 132 4.37 -11.58 -0.05
C GLY A 132 2.89 -11.96 -0.08
N LEU A 133 2.08 -11.29 0.74
CA LEU A 133 0.63 -11.50 0.81
C LEU A 133 -0.06 -11.21 -0.52
N ARG A 134 0.30 -10.10 -1.19
CA ARG A 134 -0.26 -9.75 -2.50
C ARG A 134 0.08 -10.76 -3.57
N ASN A 135 1.34 -11.21 -3.61
CA ASN A 135 1.79 -12.23 -4.55
C ASN A 135 1.08 -13.56 -4.33
N ALA A 136 0.88 -13.96 -3.07
CA ALA A 136 0.12 -15.15 -2.71
C ALA A 136 -1.33 -15.05 -3.21
N LEU A 137 -2.03 -13.96 -2.91
CA LEU A 137 -3.41 -13.73 -3.35
C LEU A 137 -3.53 -13.66 -4.88
N ALA A 138 -2.60 -12.99 -5.55
CA ALA A 138 -2.57 -12.87 -7.01
C ALA A 138 -2.34 -14.25 -7.66
N ALA A 139 -1.39 -15.03 -7.16
CA ALA A 139 -1.11 -16.37 -7.64
C ALA A 139 -2.34 -17.29 -7.51
N ARG A 140 -3.02 -17.26 -6.35
CA ARG A 140 -4.23 -18.06 -6.14
C ARG A 140 -5.36 -17.68 -7.11
N ARG A 141 -5.59 -16.38 -7.31
CA ARG A 141 -6.59 -15.90 -8.29
C ARG A 141 -6.22 -16.30 -9.71
N ALA A 142 -4.95 -16.23 -10.08
CA ALA A 142 -4.47 -16.64 -11.40
C ALA A 142 -4.74 -18.13 -11.64
N VAL A 143 -4.46 -19.00 -10.67
CA VAL A 143 -4.78 -20.43 -10.72
C VAL A 143 -6.29 -20.66 -10.95
N THR A 144 -7.14 -20.00 -10.18
CA THR A 144 -8.61 -20.11 -10.34
C THR A 144 -9.10 -19.67 -11.73
N LEU A 145 -8.41 -18.72 -12.36
CA LEU A 145 -8.76 -18.17 -13.66
C LEU A 145 -8.04 -18.86 -14.84
N GLY A 146 -7.21 -19.88 -14.58
CA GLY A 146 -6.40 -20.55 -15.61
C GLY A 146 -5.32 -19.64 -16.22
N LEU A 147 -4.89 -18.61 -15.50
CA LEU A 147 -3.83 -17.68 -15.89
C LEU A 147 -2.48 -18.13 -15.32
N ASP A 148 -1.39 -17.67 -15.92
CA ASP A 148 -0.03 -17.91 -15.43
C ASP A 148 0.23 -17.12 -14.13
N PRO A 149 0.40 -17.77 -12.97
CA PRO A 149 0.56 -17.10 -11.67
C PRO A 149 1.80 -16.21 -11.59
N ASN A 150 2.87 -16.54 -12.34
CA ASN A 150 4.12 -15.80 -12.28
C ASN A 150 4.01 -14.43 -12.95
N LYS A 151 3.08 -14.27 -13.89
CA LYS A 151 2.84 -12.98 -14.57
C LYS A 151 2.06 -11.99 -13.71
N CYS A 152 1.45 -12.45 -12.62
CA CYS A 152 0.59 -11.63 -11.75
C CYS A 152 1.30 -11.14 -10.47
N LYS A 153 2.54 -11.54 -10.23
CA LYS A 153 3.34 -11.14 -9.06
C LYS A 153 3.96 -9.75 -9.27
N VAL A 154 4.16 -9.04 -8.16
CA VAL A 154 4.88 -7.76 -8.04
C VAL A 154 6.13 -7.97 -7.20
N LEU A 155 7.27 -7.41 -7.63
CA LEU A 155 8.56 -7.45 -6.90
C LEU A 155 8.83 -8.79 -6.18
N GLU A 156 8.76 -9.91 -6.91
CA GLU A 156 8.78 -11.26 -6.34
C GLU A 156 9.94 -11.49 -5.35
N ASP A 157 11.13 -11.03 -5.70
CA ASP A 157 12.35 -11.21 -4.88
C ASP A 157 12.36 -10.43 -3.56
N HIS A 158 11.41 -9.49 -3.38
CA HIS A 158 11.34 -8.62 -2.21
C HIS A 158 10.36 -9.13 -1.15
N GLY A 159 9.39 -9.98 -1.55
CA GLY A 159 8.36 -10.49 -0.65
C GLY A 159 8.89 -11.58 0.31
N VAL A 160 8.37 -11.60 1.54
CA VAL A 160 8.52 -12.77 2.42
C VAL A 160 7.52 -13.84 1.96
N PRO A 161 7.93 -15.09 1.72
CA PRO A 161 6.99 -16.17 1.46
C PRO A 161 6.00 -16.31 2.61
N VAL A 162 4.70 -16.32 2.32
CA VAL A 162 3.69 -16.55 3.34
C VAL A 162 3.59 -18.06 3.58
N GLU A 163 4.23 -18.55 4.63
CA GLU A 163 4.16 -19.96 5.04
C GLU A 163 2.71 -20.40 5.28
N GLY A 164 2.35 -21.59 4.80
CA GLY A 164 0.98 -22.12 4.88
C GLY A 164 0.04 -21.69 3.76
N PHE A 165 0.48 -20.84 2.82
CA PHE A 165 -0.29 -20.51 1.62
C PHE A 165 0.17 -21.40 0.45
N ASP A 166 -0.48 -22.56 0.27
CA ASP A 166 -0.28 -23.42 -0.89
C ASP A 166 -1.18 -22.95 -2.05
N PRO A 167 -0.63 -22.43 -3.16
CA PRO A 167 -1.41 -21.98 -4.31
C PRO A 167 -2.09 -23.14 -5.07
N THR A 168 -1.76 -24.41 -4.76
CA THR A 168 -2.35 -25.61 -5.36
C THR A 168 -3.49 -26.21 -4.54
N LEU A 169 -3.71 -25.74 -3.30
CA LEU A 169 -4.88 -26.10 -2.51
C LEU A 169 -6.07 -25.19 -2.88
N GLY A 170 -6.73 -25.53 -3.99
CA GLY A 170 -7.95 -24.89 -4.49
C GLY A 170 -8.82 -25.88 -5.25
#